data_AF-A0A1A6I0F7-F1
#
_entry.id   AF-A0A1A6I0F7-F1
#
_cell.length_a   1.000
_cell.length_b   1.000
_cell.length_c   1.000
_cell.angle_alpha   90.00
_cell.angle_beta   90.00
_cell.angle_gamma   90.00
#
_symmetry.space_group_name_H-M   'P 1'
#
loop_
_entity.id
_entity.type
_entity.pdbx_description
1 polymer ?
#
loop_
_entity_poly.entity_id
_entity_poly.type
_entity_poly.pdbx_seq_one_letter_code
_entity_poly.pdbx_strand_id
1 'polypeptide(L)'
;MGAEELAFRFAVNTINRNRTLLPNTTLTYDTQKINLYDSFEASKKACDQLSLGVAAIFGPSHSSSANAVQSICNALGVPHIQTRWKHQVSDNKDSFYVSLYPDFSSLSRAILDLVQFFKWKTVTVVYDDST
;
A
#
# COMPACT_ATOMS: atom_id res chain seq x y z
N MET A 1 15.19 -10.66 3.82
CA MET A 1 13.72 -10.71 3.87
C MET A 1 13.27 -9.38 4.47
N GLY A 2 12.40 -8.64 3.79
CA GLY A 2 11.98 -7.31 4.27
C GLY A 2 11.06 -7.38 5.48
N ALA A 3 11.00 -6.34 6.30
CA ALA A 3 10.09 -6.28 7.46
C ALA A 3 8.61 -6.42 7.04
N GLU A 4 8.24 -5.86 5.89
CA GLU A 4 6.89 -5.96 5.30
C GLU A 4 6.54 -7.40 4.92
N GLU A 5 7.46 -8.11 4.27
CA GLU A 5 7.31 -9.54 3.91
C GLU A 5 7.17 -10.42 5.16
N LEU A 6 7.94 -10.15 6.21
CA LEU A 6 7.86 -10.88 7.47
C LEU A 6 6.51 -10.66 8.16
N ALA A 7 6.05 -9.40 8.25
CA ALA A 7 4.76 -9.04 8.85
C ALA A 7 3.60 -9.70 8.09
N PHE A 8 3.64 -9.70 6.75
CA PHE A 8 2.63 -10.33 5.91
C PHE A 8 2.56 -11.84 6.14
N ARG A 9 3.70 -12.55 6.11
CA ARG A 9 3.76 -14.00 6.36
C ARG A 9 3.30 -14.34 7.77
N PHE A 10 3.68 -13.52 8.76
CA PHE A 10 3.24 -13.68 10.13
C PHE A 10 1.71 -13.56 10.26
N ALA A 11 1.10 -12.56 9.60
CA ALA A 11 -0.34 -12.36 9.60
C ALA A 11 -1.10 -13.55 9.00
N VAL A 12 -0.68 -14.03 7.82
CA VAL A 12 -1.30 -15.20 7.17
C VAL A 12 -1.21 -16.45 8.05
N ASN A 13 -0.02 -16.72 8.62
CA ASN A 13 0.17 -17.86 9.53
C ASN A 13 -0.69 -17.75 10.78
N THR A 14 -0.87 -16.54 11.32
CA THR A 14 -1.68 -16.29 12.51
C THR A 14 -3.16 -16.54 12.23
N ILE A 15 -3.68 -16.05 11.09
CA ILE A 15 -5.07 -16.28 10.69
C ILE A 15 -5.32 -17.76 10.45
N ASN A 16 -4.45 -18.45 9.70
CA ASN A 16 -4.61 -19.88 9.41
C ASN A 16 -4.55 -20.77 10.68
N ARG A 17 -3.85 -20.34 11.72
CA ARG A 17 -3.84 -21.03 13.02
C ARG A 17 -5.12 -20.80 13.82
N ASN A 18 -5.80 -19.69 13.61
CA ASN A 18 -7.05 -19.37 14.29
C ASN A 18 -8.25 -19.93 13.54
N ARG A 19 -8.66 -21.15 13.91
CA ARG A 19 -9.80 -21.85 13.30
C ARG A 19 -11.16 -21.18 13.51
N THR A 20 -11.28 -20.15 14.35
CA THR A 20 -12.55 -19.44 14.55
C THR A 20 -12.78 -18.32 13.55
N LEU A 21 -11.73 -17.81 12.89
CA LEU A 21 -11.85 -16.69 11.93
C LEU A 21 -12.27 -17.19 10.54
N LEU A 22 -11.57 -18.19 10.02
CA LEU A 22 -11.78 -18.76 8.69
C LEU A 22 -11.76 -20.30 8.77
N PRO A 23 -12.79 -20.93 9.35
CA PRO A 23 -12.77 -22.36 9.70
C PRO A 23 -12.58 -23.31 8.51
N ASN A 24 -13.05 -22.91 7.32
CA ASN A 24 -13.06 -23.73 6.11
C ASN A 24 -12.16 -23.17 5.00
N THR A 25 -11.25 -22.25 5.34
CA THR A 25 -10.41 -21.57 4.34
C THR A 25 -8.98 -21.48 4.84
N THR A 26 -8.04 -21.94 4.01
CA THR A 26 -6.62 -21.72 4.25
C THR A 26 -6.16 -20.60 3.33
N LEU A 27 -5.64 -19.52 3.91
CA LEU A 27 -5.01 -18.46 3.14
C LEU A 27 -3.66 -18.93 2.63
N THR A 28 -3.46 -18.85 1.32
CA THR A 28 -2.16 -19.00 0.67
C THR A 28 -1.68 -17.64 0.18
N TYR A 29 -0.39 -17.55 -0.14
CA TYR A 29 0.19 -16.33 -0.67
C TYR A 29 1.27 -16.62 -1.70
N ASP A 30 1.45 -15.67 -2.59
CA ASP A 30 2.59 -15.58 -3.49
C ASP A 30 3.35 -14.28 -3.20
N THR A 31 4.68 -14.34 -3.16
CA THR A 31 5.54 -13.19 -2.85
C THR A 31 6.47 -12.94 -4.02
N GLN A 32 6.28 -11.80 -4.70
CA GLN A 32 7.16 -11.33 -5.76
C GLN A 32 8.12 -10.28 -5.22
N LYS A 33 9.38 -10.35 -5.65
CA LYS A 33 10.37 -9.29 -5.43
C LYS A 33 10.57 -8.57 -6.76
N ILE A 34 10.66 -7.25 -6.67
CA ILE A 34 10.86 -6.36 -7.80
C ILE A 34 11.99 -5.40 -7.47
N ASN A 35 12.65 -4.87 -8.49
CA ASN A 35 13.60 -3.79 -8.31
C ASN A 35 12.88 -2.51 -7.86
N LEU A 36 13.50 -1.80 -6.92
CA LEU A 36 13.01 -0.50 -6.49
C LEU A 36 13.02 0.43 -7.72
N TYR A 37 11.94 1.19 -7.93
CA TYR A 37 11.72 2.08 -9.08
C TYR A 37 11.38 1.41 -10.43
N ASP A 38 11.35 0.08 -10.53
CA ASP A 38 10.96 -0.59 -11.78
C ASP A 38 9.44 -0.82 -11.83
N SER A 39 8.71 0.15 -12.38
CA SER A 39 7.25 0.05 -12.54
C SER A 39 6.83 -0.96 -13.62
N PHE A 40 7.71 -1.27 -14.58
CA PHE A 40 7.41 -2.24 -15.63
C PHE A 40 7.51 -3.66 -15.10
N GLU A 41 8.58 -3.96 -14.35
CA GLU A 41 8.71 -5.23 -13.63
C GLU A 41 7.55 -5.40 -12.63
N ALA A 42 7.19 -4.35 -11.89
CA ALA A 42 6.04 -4.37 -10.98
C ALA A 42 4.73 -4.75 -11.69
N SER A 43 4.48 -4.15 -12.86
CA SER A 43 3.30 -4.45 -13.68
C SER A 43 3.27 -5.92 -14.11
N LYS A 44 4.41 -6.43 -14.61
CA LYS A 44 4.52 -7.82 -15.03
C LYS A 44 4.28 -8.79 -13.87
N LYS A 45 4.91 -8.55 -12.72
CA LYS A 45 4.75 -9.38 -11.52
C LYS A 45 3.33 -9.35 -10.97
N ALA A 46 2.65 -8.20 -10.99
CA ALA A 46 1.24 -8.12 -10.64
C ALA A 46 0.38 -8.97 -11.58
N CYS A 47 0.60 -8.89 -12.90
CA CYS A 47 -0.12 -9.74 -13.86
C CYS A 47 0.12 -11.25 -13.63
N ASP A 48 1.35 -11.65 -13.31
CA ASP A 48 1.67 -13.04 -12.97
C ASP A 48 0.85 -13.50 -11.75
N GLN A 49 0.75 -12.67 -10.70
CA GLN A 49 -0.06 -12.96 -9.51
C GLN A 49 -1.56 -13.00 -9.82
N LEU A 50 -2.06 -12.07 -10.62
CA LEU A 50 -3.47 -12.03 -11.04
C LEU A 50 -3.85 -13.28 -11.85
N SER A 51 -2.93 -13.79 -12.65
CA SER A 51 -3.11 -15.05 -13.40
C SER A 51 -3.25 -16.28 -12.49
N LEU A 52 -2.75 -16.20 -11.25
CA LEU A 52 -2.97 -17.23 -10.22
C LEU A 52 -4.33 -17.12 -9.51
N GLY A 53 -5.10 -16.05 -9.78
CA GLY A 53 -6.40 -15.81 -9.14
C GLY A 53 -6.31 -15.27 -7.72
N VAL A 54 -5.35 -14.38 -7.44
CA VAL A 54 -5.23 -13.74 -6.12
C VAL A 54 -6.47 -12.91 -5.77
N ALA A 55 -6.87 -12.94 -4.49
CA ALA A 55 -8.01 -12.17 -3.99
C ALA A 55 -7.68 -10.67 -3.76
N ALA A 56 -6.40 -10.34 -3.58
CA ALA A 56 -5.90 -8.98 -3.38
C ALA A 56 -4.39 -8.93 -3.63
N ILE A 57 -3.86 -7.75 -3.94
CA ILE A 57 -2.42 -7.49 -4.06
C ILE A 57 -1.98 -6.51 -2.97
N PHE A 58 -0.85 -6.79 -2.32
CA PHE A 58 -0.26 -5.92 -1.31
C PHE A 58 1.01 -5.24 -1.84
N GLY A 59 1.08 -3.91 -1.70
CA GLY A 59 2.19 -3.12 -2.22
C GLY A 59 2.25 -3.11 -3.76
N PRO A 60 3.35 -2.63 -4.36
CA PRO A 60 4.67 -2.39 -3.75
C PRO A 60 4.78 -1.06 -2.98
N SER A 61 5.93 -0.85 -2.35
CA SER A 61 6.20 0.26 -1.42
C SER A 61 6.56 1.58 -2.12
N HIS A 62 7.10 1.53 -3.35
CA HIS A 62 7.48 2.71 -4.12
C HIS A 62 6.30 3.27 -4.93
N SER A 63 6.11 4.59 -4.94
CA SER A 63 4.93 5.26 -5.50
C SER A 63 4.73 4.98 -7.00
N SER A 64 5.79 5.02 -7.82
CA SER A 64 5.69 4.78 -9.26
C SER A 64 5.22 3.35 -9.57
N SER A 65 5.83 2.35 -8.92
CA SER A 65 5.46 0.95 -9.05
C SER A 65 4.05 0.68 -8.49
N ALA A 66 3.69 1.30 -7.37
CA ALA A 66 2.36 1.19 -6.77
C ALA A 66 1.28 1.75 -7.68
N ASN A 67 1.53 2.86 -8.36
CA ASN A 67 0.58 3.44 -9.33
C ASN A 67 0.38 2.53 -10.54
N ALA A 68 1.43 1.88 -11.03
CA ALA A 68 1.32 0.94 -12.14
C ALA A 68 0.47 -0.28 -11.75
N VAL A 69 0.72 -0.85 -10.57
CA VAL A 69 -0.09 -1.95 -10.00
C VAL A 69 -1.52 -1.52 -9.73
N GLN A 70 -1.73 -0.30 -9.23
CA GLN A 70 -3.06 0.26 -8.98
C GLN A 70 -3.90 0.34 -10.26
N SER A 71 -3.32 0.81 -11.36
CA SER A 71 -4.01 0.90 -12.65
C SER A 71 -4.55 -0.47 -13.11
N ILE A 72 -3.72 -1.50 -12.98
CA ILE A 72 -4.08 -2.89 -13.33
C ILE A 72 -5.17 -3.42 -12.39
N CYS A 73 -5.00 -3.25 -11.08
CA CYS A 73 -5.96 -3.67 -10.06
C CYS A 73 -7.33 -3.00 -10.26
N ASN A 74 -7.34 -1.72 -10.61
CA ASN A 74 -8.54 -0.96 -10.92
C ASN A 74 -9.25 -1.50 -12.18
N ALA A 75 -8.49 -1.82 -13.23
CA ALA A 75 -9.03 -2.38 -14.47
C ALA A 75 -9.63 -3.79 -14.28
N LEU A 76 -9.08 -4.58 -13.38
CA LEU A 76 -9.48 -5.99 -13.17
C LEU A 76 -10.39 -6.20 -11.96
N GLY A 77 -10.71 -5.14 -11.21
CA GLY A 77 -11.58 -5.22 -10.03
C GLY A 77 -10.94 -5.99 -8.87
N VAL A 78 -9.61 -5.99 -8.77
CA VAL A 78 -8.87 -6.67 -7.69
C VAL A 78 -8.42 -5.64 -6.65
N PRO A 79 -8.73 -5.83 -5.36
CA PRO A 79 -8.30 -4.90 -4.31
C PRO A 79 -6.78 -4.76 -4.22
N HIS A 80 -6.28 -3.54 -4.35
CA HIS A 80 -4.89 -3.19 -4.09
C HIS A 80 -4.73 -2.58 -2.68
N ILE A 81 -3.99 -3.28 -1.81
CA ILE A 81 -3.76 -2.89 -0.43
C ILE A 81 -2.41 -2.16 -0.31
N GLN A 82 -2.46 -0.88 0.01
CA GLN A 82 -1.30 0.00 0.11
C GLN A 82 -0.94 0.25 1.58
N THR A 83 0.32 0.06 1.94
CA THR A 83 0.83 0.23 3.32
C THR A 83 1.74 1.45 3.48
N ARG A 84 1.98 2.18 2.39
CA ARG A 84 2.85 3.35 2.33
C ARG A 84 2.09 4.57 1.84
N TRP A 85 2.64 5.74 2.14
CA TRP A 85 2.11 7.00 1.67
C TRP A 85 2.11 7.03 0.13
N LYS A 86 0.98 7.45 -0.44
CA LYS A 86 0.83 7.81 -1.84
C LYS A 86 0.54 9.31 -1.89
N HIS A 87 1.22 10.02 -2.79
CA HIS A 87 0.79 11.36 -3.15
C HIS A 87 -0.57 11.23 -3.85
N GLN A 88 -1.66 11.53 -3.14
CA GLN A 88 -2.99 11.56 -3.72
C GLN A 88 -3.10 12.83 -4.57
N VAL A 89 -2.67 12.74 -5.82
CA VAL A 89 -3.25 13.59 -6.86
C VAL A 89 -4.70 13.15 -6.94
N SER A 90 -5.63 14.08 -6.78
CA SER A 90 -7.08 13.88 -6.76
C SER A 90 -7.61 13.39 -8.11
N ASP A 91 -7.17 12.21 -8.56
CA ASP A 91 -7.80 11.50 -9.66
C ASP A 91 -8.88 10.61 -9.05
N ASN A 92 -10.13 11.07 -9.14
CA ASN A 92 -11.36 10.39 -8.74
C ASN A 92 -11.61 9.02 -9.46
N LYS A 93 -10.57 8.39 -10.02
CA LYS A 93 -10.66 7.20 -10.88
C LYS A 93 -10.25 5.90 -10.18
N ASP A 94 -9.49 5.97 -9.09
CA ASP A 94 -9.10 4.78 -8.33
C ASP A 94 -10.25 4.34 -7.42
N SER A 95 -10.80 3.14 -7.65
CA SER A 95 -11.92 2.59 -6.86
C SER A 95 -11.61 1.24 -6.21
N PHE A 96 -10.64 0.48 -6.72
CA PHE A 96 -10.21 -0.81 -6.18
C PHE A 96 -8.91 -0.70 -5.37
N TYR A 97 -8.93 0.08 -4.29
CA TYR A 97 -7.78 0.16 -3.37
C TYR A 97 -8.19 0.41 -1.93
N VAL A 98 -7.29 0.04 -1.02
CA VAL A 98 -7.36 0.39 0.41
C VAL A 98 -5.99 0.88 0.85
N SER A 99 -5.92 2.10 1.37
CA SER A 99 -4.71 2.60 2.03
C SER A 99 -4.78 2.34 3.53
N LEU A 100 -3.79 1.62 4.06
CA LEU A 100 -3.56 1.45 5.50
C LEU A 100 -2.65 2.54 6.07
N TYR A 101 -2.12 3.42 5.22
CA TYR A 101 -1.33 4.56 5.64
C TYR A 101 -2.25 5.67 6.20
N PRO A 102 -1.84 6.39 7.26
CA PRO A 102 -2.65 7.48 7.81
C PRO A 102 -3.06 8.49 6.76
N ASP A 103 -4.32 8.95 6.86
CA ASP A 103 -4.84 10.01 6.02
C ASP A 103 -4.00 11.30 6.16
N PHE A 104 -3.65 11.90 5.03
CA PHE A 104 -2.77 13.08 4.98
C PHE A 104 -3.37 14.28 5.72
N SER A 105 -4.70 14.42 5.69
CA SER A 105 -5.37 15.51 6.40
C SER A 105 -5.22 15.37 7.92
N SER A 106 -5.20 14.13 8.42
CA SER A 106 -4.99 13.82 9.83
C SER A 106 -3.55 14.13 10.26
N LEU A 107 -2.56 13.79 9.42
CA LEU A 107 -1.17 14.16 9.67
C LEU A 107 -0.97 15.69 9.64
N SER A 108 -1.58 16.37 8.67
CA SER A 108 -1.52 17.83 8.54
C SER A 108 -2.13 18.54 9.76
N ARG A 109 -3.26 18.03 10.28
CA ARG A 109 -3.87 18.53 11.52
C ARG A 109 -2.96 18.34 12.72
N ALA A 110 -2.35 17.17 12.88
CA ALA A 110 -1.42 16.93 13.98
C ALA A 110 -0.20 17.89 13.94
N ILE A 111 0.34 18.16 12.75
CA ILE A 111 1.42 19.16 12.59
C ILE A 111 0.92 20.56 12.97
N LEU A 112 -0.27 20.95 12.51
CA LEU A 112 -0.89 22.24 12.85
C LEU A 112 -1.08 22.40 14.37
N ASP A 113 -1.53 21.35 15.06
CA ASP A 113 -1.73 21.37 16.50
C ASP A 113 -0.41 21.65 17.25
N LEU A 114 0.71 21.09 16.77
CA LEU A 114 2.04 21.39 17.33
C LEU A 114 2.45 22.84 17.08
N VAL A 115 2.27 23.35 15.86
CA VAL A 115 2.58 24.75 15.49
C VAL A 115 1.82 25.72 16.41
N GLN A 116 0.54 25.44 16.65
CA GLN A 116 -0.32 26.24 17.53
C GLN A 116 0.09 26.12 19.00
N PHE A 117 0.33 24.91 19.49
CA PHE A 117 0.74 24.64 20.87
C PHE A 117 2.04 25.37 21.23
N PHE A 118 3.05 25.30 20.36
CA PHE A 118 4.34 25.98 20.56
C PHE A 118 4.34 27.45 20.15
N LYS A 119 3.21 27.97 19.65
CA LYS A 119 3.03 29.38 19.23
C LYS A 119 4.08 29.86 18.23
N TRP A 120 4.48 29.00 17.30
CA TRP A 120 5.46 29.37 16.28
C TRP A 120 4.97 30.54 15.43
N LYS A 121 5.87 31.47 15.10
CA LYS A 121 5.57 32.66 14.28
C LYS A 121 6.02 32.51 12.84
N THR A 122 6.99 31.63 12.60
CA THR A 122 7.57 31.36 11.28
C THR A 122 7.73 29.86 11.14
N VAL A 123 7.35 29.31 9.99
CA VAL A 123 7.50 27.90 9.63
C VAL A 123 8.05 27.83 8.22
N THR A 124 8.99 26.92 7.99
CA THR A 124 9.50 26.58 6.66
C THR A 124 9.18 25.13 6.38
N VAL A 125 8.49 24.85 5.28
CA VAL A 125 8.20 23.48 4.85
C VAL A 125 9.28 23.05 3.87
N VAL A 126 9.99 21.99 4.21
CA VAL A 126 10.95 21.32 3.32
C VAL A 126 10.35 19.96 2.99
N TYR A 127 10.22 19.66 1.70
CA TYR A 127 9.72 18.39 1.21
C TYR A 127 10.58 17.92 0.04
N ASP A 128 10.55 16.62 -0.20
CA ASP A 128 11.24 16.00 -1.34
C ASP A 128 10.35 16.08 -2.58
N ASP A 129 10.94 16.39 -3.74
CA ASP A 129 10.20 16.39 -5.00
C ASP A 129 10.26 14.98 -5.61
N SER A 130 9.09 14.42 -5.91
CA SER A 130 8.94 13.03 -6.33
C SER A 130 9.24 12.80 -7.81
N THR A 131 10.28 13.45 -8.34
CA THR A 131 10.87 13.14 -9.67
C THR A 131 11.90 12.03 -9.57
#